data_AF-A0AAX3YPN5-F1
#
_entry.id   AF-A0AAX3YPN5-F1
#
_cell.length_a   1.000
_cell.length_b   1.000
_cell.length_c   1.000
_cell.angle_alpha   90.00
_cell.angle_beta   90.00
_cell.angle_gamma   90.00
#
_symmetry.space_group_name_H-M   'P 1'
#
loop_
_entity.id
_entity.type
_entity.pdbx_description
1 polymer ?
#
loop_
_entity_poly.entity_id
_entity_poly.type
_entity_poly.pdbx_seq_one_letter_code
_entity_poly.pdbx_strand_id
1 'polypeptide(L)'
;MRDNRPATSALQLYRAFQHQHPRTPIPADYVTECGFRLGRWQDRQRIARMLGTLPPQRIEQLDAIGFLWSDDDVPLPAVSRTDAKRRRMLTAIAAYREEHGNALVPANYVTADGEQVGQWLYRAVKKWRADALPDKERRTLSVLGVSPGPRPRGPRTSAHLVGQTT
;
A
#
# COMPACT_ATOMS: atom_id res chain seq x y z
N MET A 1 -28.71 -14.00 -27.52
CA MET A 1 -28.69 -12.77 -26.69
C MET A 1 -27.66 -13.00 -25.59
N ARG A 2 -26.49 -12.36 -25.68
CA ARG A 2 -25.43 -12.49 -24.66
C ARG A 2 -25.67 -11.42 -23.60
N ASP A 3 -25.83 -11.86 -22.37
CA ASP A 3 -25.99 -11.06 -21.15
C ASP A 3 -24.86 -10.03 -21.03
N ASN A 4 -25.13 -8.79 -21.43
CA ASN A 4 -24.23 -7.65 -21.32
C ASN A 4 -24.40 -6.99 -19.95
N ARG A 5 -24.10 -7.73 -18.88
CA ARG A 5 -23.90 -7.10 -17.57
C ARG A 5 -22.62 -6.27 -17.65
N PRO A 6 -22.65 -4.94 -17.40
CA PRO A 6 -21.40 -4.20 -17.36
C PRO A 6 -20.61 -4.75 -16.17
N ALA A 7 -19.51 -5.43 -16.44
CA ALA A 7 -18.47 -5.63 -15.44
C ALA A 7 -18.02 -4.22 -15.05
N THR A 8 -18.66 -3.66 -14.02
CA THR A 8 -18.41 -2.27 -13.60
C THR A 8 -16.98 -2.25 -13.11
N SER A 9 -16.11 -1.66 -13.92
CA SER A 9 -14.70 -1.62 -13.65
C SER A 9 -14.45 -0.82 -12.37
N ALA A 10 -13.38 -1.13 -11.64
CA ALA A 10 -13.06 -0.41 -10.41
C ALA A 10 -12.95 1.11 -10.61
N LEU A 11 -12.54 1.55 -11.82
CA LEU A 11 -12.53 2.95 -12.24
C LEU A 11 -13.94 3.57 -12.27
N GLN A 12 -14.94 2.83 -12.78
CA GLN A 12 -16.33 3.28 -12.80
C GLN A 12 -16.91 3.34 -11.39
N LEU A 13 -16.64 2.33 -10.55
CA LEU A 13 -17.07 2.32 -9.14
C LEU A 13 -16.46 3.51 -8.38
N TYR A 14 -15.17 3.80 -8.59
CA TYR A 14 -14.50 4.95 -8.01
C TYR A 14 -15.13 6.26 -8.47
N ARG A 15 -15.34 6.42 -9.78
CA ARG A 15 -15.97 7.63 -10.34
C ARG A 15 -17.38 7.84 -9.78
N ALA A 16 -18.19 6.79 -9.69
CA ALA A 16 -19.53 6.86 -9.13
C ALA A 16 -19.52 7.25 -7.64
N PHE A 17 -18.53 6.76 -6.86
CA PHE A 17 -18.34 7.20 -5.49
C PHE A 17 -17.97 8.68 -5.41
N GLN A 18 -17.00 9.15 -6.19
CA GLN A 18 -16.57 10.55 -6.19
C GLN A 18 -17.67 11.52 -6.67
N HIS A 19 -18.58 11.08 -7.54
CA HIS A 19 -19.75 11.87 -7.92
C HIS A 19 -20.70 12.11 -6.74
N GLN A 20 -20.83 11.14 -5.82
CA GLN A 20 -21.67 11.25 -4.62
C GLN A 20 -20.93 11.92 -3.45
N HIS A 21 -19.64 11.67 -3.34
CA HIS A 21 -18.74 12.15 -2.28
C HIS A 21 -17.52 12.85 -2.90
N PRO A 22 -17.71 14.08 -3.43
CA PRO A 22 -16.64 14.80 -4.11
C PRO A 22 -15.45 15.03 -3.19
N ARG A 23 -14.24 14.73 -3.70
CA ARG A 23 -12.95 14.89 -3.00
C ARG A 23 -12.88 14.17 -1.64
N THR A 24 -13.68 13.12 -1.45
CA THR A 24 -13.66 12.36 -0.20
C THR A 24 -12.78 11.12 -0.35
N PRO A 25 -11.76 10.90 0.48
CA PRO A 25 -10.98 9.68 0.44
C PRO A 25 -11.86 8.47 0.81
N ILE A 26 -11.79 7.41 0.02
CA ILE A 26 -12.55 6.19 0.28
C ILE A 26 -11.95 5.48 1.50
N PRO A 27 -12.73 5.17 2.55
CA PRO A 27 -12.26 4.41 3.70
C PRO A 27 -11.72 3.04 3.29
N ALA A 28 -10.64 2.56 3.91
CA ALA A 28 -9.97 1.31 3.51
C ALA A 28 -10.89 0.06 3.56
N ASP A 29 -11.86 0.05 4.46
CA ASP A 29 -12.84 -1.04 4.62
C ASP A 29 -14.09 -0.86 3.74
N TYR A 30 -14.21 0.23 2.99
CA TYR A 30 -15.39 0.49 2.17
C TYR A 30 -15.58 -0.58 1.10
N VAL A 31 -16.79 -1.16 1.11
CA VAL A 31 -17.27 -2.17 0.18
C VAL A 31 -18.46 -1.62 -0.57
N THR A 32 -18.45 -1.74 -1.90
CA THR A 32 -19.59 -1.33 -2.74
C THR A 32 -20.77 -2.29 -2.56
N GLU A 33 -21.95 -1.89 -3.04
CA GLU A 33 -23.16 -2.71 -3.03
C GLU A 33 -22.99 -4.08 -3.72
N CYS A 34 -22.10 -4.16 -4.71
CA CYS A 34 -21.75 -5.41 -5.40
C CYS A 34 -20.65 -6.23 -4.71
N GLY A 35 -20.29 -5.90 -3.47
CA GLY A 35 -19.28 -6.63 -2.69
C GLY A 35 -17.82 -6.31 -3.04
N PHE A 36 -17.57 -5.28 -3.86
CA PHE A 36 -16.21 -4.92 -4.26
C PHE A 36 -15.55 -4.02 -3.21
N ARG A 37 -14.38 -4.42 -2.69
CA ARG A 37 -13.61 -3.66 -1.69
C ARG A 37 -12.88 -2.46 -2.32
N LEU A 38 -13.63 -1.43 -2.66
CA LEU A 38 -13.14 -0.25 -3.37
C LEU A 38 -12.10 0.54 -2.54
N GLY A 39 -12.24 0.57 -1.22
CA GLY A 39 -11.24 1.15 -0.32
C GLY A 39 -9.87 0.48 -0.43
N ARG A 40 -9.85 -0.86 -0.38
CA ARG A 40 -8.63 -1.67 -0.57
C ARG A 40 -8.08 -1.53 -2.00
N TRP A 41 -8.95 -1.40 -3.01
CA TRP A 41 -8.51 -1.14 -4.38
C TRP A 41 -7.82 0.22 -4.53
N GLN A 42 -8.39 1.29 -3.95
CA GLN A 42 -7.78 2.63 -3.94
C GLN A 42 -6.39 2.59 -3.31
N ASP A 43 -6.30 1.97 -2.13
CA ASP A 43 -5.05 1.79 -1.41
C ASP A 43 -3.99 1.06 -2.24
N ARG A 44 -4.36 -0.03 -2.91
CA ARG A 44 -3.47 -0.75 -3.85
C ARG A 44 -2.95 0.13 -4.98
N GLN A 45 -3.80 0.98 -5.57
CA GLN A 45 -3.33 1.90 -6.63
C GLN A 45 -2.33 2.93 -6.08
N ARG A 46 -2.59 3.48 -4.88
CA ARG A 46 -1.68 4.42 -4.19
C ARG A 46 -0.33 3.77 -3.89
N ILE A 47 -0.34 2.55 -3.34
CA ILE A 47 0.87 1.79 -3.04
C ILE A 47 1.62 1.46 -4.34
N ALA A 48 0.95 1.02 -5.40
CA ALA A 48 1.61 0.70 -6.66
C ALA A 48 2.27 1.92 -7.31
N ARG A 49 1.63 3.10 -7.25
CA ARG A 49 2.24 4.36 -7.72
C ARG A 49 3.44 4.75 -6.86
N MET A 50 3.28 4.70 -5.54
CA MET A 50 4.35 5.00 -4.58
C MET A 50 5.55 4.07 -4.79
N LEU A 51 5.30 2.77 -4.96
CA LEU A 51 6.32 1.78 -5.31
C LEU A 51 6.76 1.88 -6.76
N GLY A 52 6.25 2.80 -7.58
CA GLY A 52 6.57 2.96 -9.00
C GLY A 52 6.40 1.70 -9.85
N THR A 53 5.54 0.77 -9.42
CA THR A 53 5.16 -0.45 -10.15
C THR A 53 3.89 -0.24 -10.97
N LEU A 54 3.17 0.87 -10.74
CA LEU A 54 1.99 1.23 -11.52
C LEU A 54 2.38 1.73 -12.92
N PRO A 55 1.81 1.17 -14.01
CA PRO A 55 2.09 1.62 -15.36
C PRO A 55 1.69 3.09 -15.59
N PRO A 56 2.43 3.84 -16.44
CA PRO A 56 2.11 5.24 -16.74
C PRO A 56 0.70 5.40 -17.33
N GLN A 57 0.31 4.53 -18.25
CA GLN A 57 -1.04 4.53 -18.83
C GLN A 57 -2.14 4.36 -17.77
N ARG A 58 -1.88 3.57 -16.72
CA ARG A 58 -2.83 3.41 -15.60
C ARG A 58 -2.89 4.65 -14.73
N ILE A 59 -1.75 5.31 -14.53
CA ILE A 59 -1.70 6.60 -13.84
C ILE A 59 -2.55 7.63 -14.60
N GLU A 60 -2.40 7.75 -15.91
CA GLU A 60 -3.18 8.67 -16.74
C GLU A 60 -4.69 8.39 -16.68
N GLN A 61 -5.09 7.12 -16.71
CA GLN A 61 -6.50 6.73 -16.56
C GLN A 61 -7.08 7.11 -15.19
N LEU A 62 -6.29 6.98 -14.12
CA LEU A 62 -6.70 7.35 -12.77
C LEU A 62 -6.74 8.87 -12.60
N ASP A 63 -5.78 9.58 -13.18
CA ASP A 63 -5.71 11.04 -13.19
C ASP A 63 -6.92 11.66 -13.92
N ALA A 64 -7.28 11.10 -15.09
CA ALA A 64 -8.42 11.53 -15.89
C ALA A 64 -9.78 11.42 -15.17
N ILE A 65 -9.89 10.58 -14.13
CA ILE A 65 -11.10 10.45 -13.31
C ILE A 65 -11.01 11.18 -11.97
N GLY A 66 -9.97 11.97 -11.74
CA GLY A 66 -9.75 12.69 -10.48
C GLY A 66 -9.44 11.77 -9.30
N PHE A 67 -8.63 10.73 -9.53
CA PHE A 67 -8.22 9.81 -8.48
C PHE A 67 -7.37 10.50 -7.41
N LEU A 68 -7.81 10.40 -6.15
CA LEU A 68 -7.12 10.97 -5.01
C LEU A 68 -5.93 10.08 -4.65
N TRP A 69 -4.73 10.57 -4.88
CA TRP A 69 -3.50 9.83 -4.58
C TRP A 69 -3.13 9.83 -3.09
N SER A 70 -3.70 10.74 -2.30
CA SER A 70 -3.52 10.84 -0.85
C SER A 70 -4.75 11.50 -0.23
N ASP A 71 -4.84 11.51 1.11
CA ASP A 71 -5.91 12.20 1.85
C ASP A 71 -5.92 13.72 1.62
N ASP A 72 -4.74 14.33 1.53
CA ASP A 72 -4.53 15.76 1.27
C ASP A 72 -4.51 16.11 -0.23
N ASP A 73 -4.91 15.19 -1.12
CA ASP A 73 -4.82 15.34 -2.60
C ASP A 73 -3.39 15.56 -3.14
N VAL A 74 -2.36 15.62 -2.28
CA VAL A 74 -0.96 15.74 -2.71
C VAL A 74 -0.41 14.37 -3.13
N PRO A 75 -0.07 14.15 -4.40
CA PRO A 75 0.43 12.86 -4.84
C PRO A 75 1.78 12.56 -4.20
N LEU A 76 1.89 11.40 -3.54
CA LEU A 76 3.17 10.96 -3.03
C LEU A 76 4.15 10.71 -4.17
N PRO A 77 5.37 11.25 -4.09
CA PRO A 77 6.39 10.97 -5.08
C PRO A 77 6.75 9.49 -5.06
N ALA A 78 6.88 8.90 -6.24
CA ALA A 78 7.35 7.54 -6.38
C ALA A 78 8.70 7.35 -5.68
N VAL A 79 8.87 6.19 -5.06
CA VAL A 79 10.15 5.71 -4.53
C VAL A 79 11.14 5.70 -5.68
N SER A 80 12.30 6.33 -5.45
CA SER A 80 13.36 6.40 -6.46
C SER A 80 13.71 5.01 -7.00
N ARG A 81 13.90 4.90 -8.32
CA ARG A 81 14.27 3.64 -8.96
C ARG A 81 15.67 3.18 -8.58
N THR A 82 16.56 4.10 -8.22
CA THR A 82 17.92 3.80 -7.75
C THR A 82 17.95 3.22 -6.33
N ASP A 83 16.91 3.47 -5.52
CA ASP A 83 16.79 2.95 -4.15
C ASP A 83 16.16 1.54 -4.13
N ALA A 84 16.79 0.58 -4.82
CA ALA A 84 16.27 -0.79 -4.98
C ALA A 84 15.98 -1.47 -3.63
N LYS A 85 16.88 -1.32 -2.65
CA LYS A 85 16.69 -1.88 -1.30
C LYS A 85 15.46 -1.29 -0.61
N ARG A 86 15.29 0.03 -0.68
CA ARG A 86 14.12 0.70 -0.09
C ARG A 86 12.84 0.21 -0.73
N ARG A 87 12.84 0.08 -2.05
CA ARG A 87 11.70 -0.43 -2.82
C ARG A 87 11.34 -1.85 -2.43
N ARG A 88 12.31 -2.76 -2.30
CA ARG A 88 12.10 -4.12 -1.79
C ARG A 88 11.51 -4.13 -0.38
N MET A 89 12.06 -3.34 0.54
CA MET A 89 11.55 -3.23 1.92
C MET A 89 10.10 -2.74 1.96
N LEU A 90 9.75 -1.69 1.20
CA LEU A 90 8.39 -1.17 1.14
C LEU A 90 7.42 -2.14 0.45
N THR A 91 7.86 -2.82 -0.61
CA THR A 91 7.09 -3.90 -1.25
C THR A 91 6.80 -5.02 -0.27
N ALA A 92 7.78 -5.43 0.53
CA ALA A 92 7.60 -6.47 1.54
C ALA A 92 6.63 -6.04 2.66
N ILE A 93 6.66 -4.78 3.08
CA ILE A 93 5.70 -4.23 4.05
C ILE A 93 4.29 -4.21 3.45
N ALA A 94 4.15 -3.78 2.18
CA ALA A 94 2.88 -3.80 1.49
C ALA A 94 2.31 -5.22 1.42
N ALA A 95 3.11 -6.20 1.01
CA ALA A 95 2.72 -7.60 0.95
C ALA A 95 2.31 -8.14 2.34
N TYR A 96 3.08 -7.82 3.39
CA TYR A 96 2.73 -8.19 4.76
C TYR A 96 1.37 -7.62 5.18
N ARG A 97 1.11 -6.34 4.84
CA ARG A 97 -0.18 -5.71 5.13
C ARG A 97 -1.33 -6.33 4.36
N GLU A 98 -1.10 -6.78 3.12
CA GLU A 98 -2.14 -7.49 2.37
C GLU A 98 -2.46 -8.86 2.97
N GLU A 99 -1.46 -9.58 3.48
CA GLU A 99 -1.61 -10.90 4.10
C GLU A 99 -2.24 -10.83 5.50
N HIS A 100 -1.79 -9.89 6.33
CA HIS A 100 -2.19 -9.80 7.74
C HIS A 100 -3.24 -8.72 8.04
N GLY A 101 -3.62 -7.91 7.04
CA GLY A 101 -4.57 -6.80 7.19
C GLY A 101 -4.03 -5.59 7.97
N ASN A 102 -2.79 -5.63 8.45
CA ASN A 102 -2.15 -4.55 9.20
C ASN A 102 -0.65 -4.49 8.89
N ALA A 103 -0.02 -3.33 9.12
CA ALA A 103 1.42 -3.14 8.90
C ALA A 103 2.25 -3.19 10.20
N LEU A 104 1.80 -3.94 11.21
CA LEU A 104 2.53 -4.16 12.45
C LEU A 104 3.62 -5.23 12.27
N VAL A 105 4.49 -5.01 11.29
CA VAL A 105 5.60 -5.93 10.97
C VAL A 105 6.50 -6.09 12.19
N PRO A 106 6.73 -7.32 12.67
CA PRO A 106 7.57 -7.60 13.83
C PRO A 106 8.99 -7.03 13.71
N ALA A 107 9.61 -6.68 14.85
CA ALA A 107 10.97 -6.13 14.87
C ALA A 107 12.04 -7.09 14.29
N ASN A 108 11.82 -8.40 14.38
CA ASN A 108 12.73 -9.43 13.88
C ASN A 108 12.27 -10.08 12.58
N TYR A 109 11.25 -9.53 11.90
CA TYR A 109 10.70 -10.12 10.70
C TYR A 109 11.68 -10.06 9.52
N VAL A 110 11.83 -11.20 8.86
CA VAL A 110 12.64 -11.40 7.65
C VAL A 110 11.74 -12.01 6.56
N THR A 111 11.83 -11.50 5.34
CA THR A 111 11.13 -12.07 4.18
C THR A 111 11.76 -13.40 3.75
N ALA A 112 11.04 -14.16 2.91
CA ALA A 112 11.60 -15.37 2.29
C ALA A 112 12.86 -15.11 1.45
N ASP A 113 12.99 -13.89 0.90
CA ASP A 113 14.17 -13.43 0.14
C ASP A 113 15.34 -13.01 1.05
N GLY A 114 15.20 -13.10 2.37
CA GLY A 114 16.24 -12.71 3.34
C GLY A 114 16.25 -11.22 3.71
N GLU A 115 15.25 -10.44 3.29
CA GLU A 115 15.19 -9.02 3.60
C GLU A 115 14.77 -8.78 5.05
N GLN A 116 15.64 -8.14 5.83
CA GLN A 116 15.43 -7.85 7.26
C GLN A 116 14.52 -6.63 7.48
N VAL A 117 13.28 -6.72 7.01
CA VAL A 117 12.29 -5.63 7.06
C VAL A 117 12.03 -5.17 8.48
N GLY A 118 11.98 -6.08 9.45
CA GLY A 118 11.76 -5.76 10.86
C GLY A 118 12.84 -4.84 11.43
N GLN A 119 14.10 -5.14 11.13
CA GLN A 119 15.27 -4.36 11.56
C GLN A 119 15.36 -3.03 10.81
N TRP A 120 14.99 -3.01 9.53
CA TRP A 120 14.93 -1.80 8.72
C TRP A 120 13.88 -0.83 9.28
N LEU A 121 12.66 -1.31 9.55
CA LEU A 121 11.60 -0.53 10.19
C LEU A 121 11.99 -0.03 11.58
N TYR A 122 12.77 -0.81 12.34
CA TYR A 122 13.25 -0.36 13.65
C TYR A 122 14.10 0.90 13.53
N ARG A 123 15.05 0.89 12.57
CA ARG A 123 15.92 2.04 12.30
C ARG A 123 15.12 3.23 11.77
N ALA A 124 14.16 3.00 10.87
CA ALA A 124 13.30 4.04 10.32
C ALA A 124 12.41 4.69 11.40
N VAL A 125 11.72 3.88 12.24
CA VAL A 125 10.89 4.37 13.34
C VAL A 125 11.73 5.06 14.41
N LYS A 126 12.94 4.56 14.72
CA LYS A 126 13.86 5.25 15.63
C LYS A 126 14.21 6.65 15.13
N LYS A 127 14.50 6.81 13.84
CA LYS A 127 14.73 8.13 13.21
C LYS A 127 13.47 8.99 13.24
N TRP A 128 12.30 8.42 12.96
CA TRP A 128 11.02 9.14 12.98
C TRP A 128 10.75 9.71 14.37
N ARG A 129 10.90 8.92 15.43
CA ARG A 129 10.74 9.38 16.82
C ARG A 129 11.76 10.43 17.24
N ALA A 130 12.94 10.45 16.60
CA ALA A 130 13.97 11.45 16.81
C ALA A 130 13.84 12.67 15.89
N ASP A 131 12.72 12.81 15.18
CA ASP A 131 12.44 13.82 14.14
C ASP A 131 13.45 13.89 12.98
N ALA A 132 14.39 12.95 12.90
CA ALA A 132 15.45 12.87 11.91
C ALA A 132 15.03 12.11 10.62
N LEU A 133 13.74 11.86 10.42
CA LEU A 133 13.20 11.21 9.22
C LEU A 133 12.58 12.27 8.29
N PRO A 134 12.92 12.31 6.99
CA PRO A 134 12.32 13.26 6.04
C PRO A 134 10.80 13.12 5.94
N ASP A 135 10.06 14.21 5.72
CA ASP A 135 8.58 14.18 5.64
C ASP A 135 8.08 13.22 4.56
N LYS A 136 8.71 13.23 3.39
CA LYS A 136 8.46 12.28 2.29
C LYS A 136 8.58 10.81 2.75
N GLU A 137 9.58 10.48 3.56
CA GLU A 137 9.77 9.14 4.11
C GLU A 137 8.66 8.80 5.12
N ARG A 138 8.31 9.74 6.02
CA ARG A 138 7.21 9.58 6.99
C ARG A 138 5.90 9.28 6.28
N ARG A 139 5.55 10.08 5.26
CA ARG A 139 4.32 9.90 4.48
C ARG A 139 4.30 8.56 3.74
N THR A 140 5.44 8.13 3.16
CA THR A 140 5.55 6.81 2.50
C THR A 140 5.20 5.69 3.49
N LEU A 141 5.79 5.72 4.68
CA LEU A 141 5.55 4.72 5.72
C LEU A 141 4.11 4.78 6.24
N SER A 142 3.58 5.99 6.41
CA SER A 142 2.20 6.22 6.86
C SER A 142 1.17 5.64 5.90
N VAL A 143 1.38 5.75 4.58
CA VAL A 143 0.47 5.13 3.58
C VAL A 143 0.46 3.61 3.66
N LEU A 144 1.60 3.00 4.01
CA LEU A 144 1.64 1.57 4.28
C LEU A 144 0.99 1.19 5.61
N GLY A 145 0.49 2.15 6.41
CA GLY A 145 -0.05 1.92 7.75
C GLY A 145 1.03 1.73 8.81
N VAL A 146 2.29 2.09 8.53
CA VAL A 146 3.38 2.06 9.50
C VAL A 146 3.30 3.32 10.36
N SER A 147 3.28 3.13 11.67
CA SER A 147 3.25 4.21 12.66
C SER A 147 4.51 4.22 13.53
N PRO A 148 4.85 5.34 14.17
CA PRO A 148 5.95 5.40 15.12
C PRO A 148 5.64 4.68 16.45
N GLY A 149 4.49 4.00 16.59
CA GLY A 149 4.08 3.28 17.79
C GLY A 149 4.96 2.06 18.13
N PRO A 150 4.75 1.43 19.30
CA PRO A 150 5.43 0.19 19.65
C PRO A 150 5.06 -0.92 18.67
N ARG A 151 6.05 -1.70 18.24
CA ARG A 151 5.85 -2.83 17.32
C ARG A 151 5.97 -4.16 18.08
N PRO A 152 5.15 -5.17 17.74
CA PRO A 152 5.17 -6.44 18.43
C PRO A 152 6.51 -7.17 18.23
N ARG A 153 6.90 -7.95 19.24
CA ARG A 153 7.90 -9.01 19.08
C ARG A 153 7.18 -10.25 18.55
N GLY A 154 7.13 -10.38 17.24
CA GLY A 154 6.56 -11.54 16.54
C GLY A 154 7.63 -12.52 16.03
N PRO A 155 7.21 -13.61 15.35
CA PRO A 155 8.11 -14.62 14.80
C PRO A 155 9.11 -14.02 13.81
N ARG A 156 10.28 -14.66 13.69
CA ARG A 156 11.42 -14.16 12.88
C ARG A 156 11.19 -14.24 11.37
N THR A 157 10.22 -15.02 10.91
CA THR A 157 10.09 -15.36 9.48
C THR A 157 8.62 -15.38 9.09
N SER A 158 8.30 -14.93 7.86
CA SER A 158 7.04 -15.32 7.23
C SER A 158 7.05 -16.85 7.11
N ALA A 159 6.03 -17.50 7.64
CA ALA A 159 5.83 -18.93 7.45
C ALA A 159 5.39 -19.17 5.98
N HIS A 160 6.34 -19.11 5.06
CA HIS A 160 6.15 -19.82 3.79
C HIS A 160 6.30 -21.30 4.13
N LEU A 161 5.17 -22.01 4.11
CA LEU A 161 5.17 -23.47 4.04
C LEU A 161 6.19 -23.86 2.98
N VAL A 162 7.22 -24.59 3.41
CA VAL A 162 8.11 -25.33 2.51
C VAL A 162 7.24 -26.38 1.83
N GLY A 163 6.64 -25.99 0.70
CA GLY A 163 6.09 -26.86 -0.31
C GLY A 163 7.11 -27.06 -1.42
N GLN A 164 8.31 -27.54 -1.07
CA GLN A 164 9.25 -28.10 -2.03
C GLN A 164 9.56 -29.52 -1.56
N THR A 165 8.77 -30.47 -2.02
CA THR A 165 9.21 -31.85 -2.24
C THR A 165 8.50 -32.34 -3.49
N THR A 166 9.29 -32.43 -4.56
CA THR A 166 9.32 -33.42 -5.65
C THR A 166 8.17 -34.41 -5.74
#